data_AF-A0AA96PPE3-F1
#
_entry.id   AF-A0AA96PPE3-F1
#
_cell.length_a   1.000
_cell.length_b   1.000
_cell.length_c   1.000
_cell.angle_alpha   90.00
_cell.angle_beta   90.00
_cell.angle_gamma   90.00
#
_symmetry.space_group_name_H-M   'P 1'
#
loop_
_entity.id
_entity.type
_entity.pdbx_description
1 polymer ?
#
loop_
_entity_poly.entity_id
_entity_poly.type
_entity_poly.pdbx_seq_one_letter_code
_entity_poly.pdbx_strand_id
1 'polypeptide(L)'
;MTIENLKDIVVRQLESKYTLQEKVFEAKNFTVYIATHRENSLAYNVLVLIKHLYNENPSVHIWHKKISMEATELEITKEVTEAIQSGFVNKE
;
A
#
# COMPACT_ATOMS: atom_id res chain seq x y z
N MET A 1 -17.18 -10.25 3.78
CA MET A 1 -15.90 -9.92 4.43
C MET A 1 -16.12 -8.70 5.29
N THR A 2 -16.15 -8.85 6.62
CA THR A 2 -16.32 -7.72 7.54
C THR A 2 -15.04 -6.87 7.51
N ILE A 3 -15.20 -5.55 7.38
CA ILE A 3 -14.13 -4.55 7.30
C ILE A 3 -13.10 -4.68 8.45
N GLU A 4 -13.51 -5.25 9.58
CA GLU A 4 -12.67 -5.56 10.75
C GLU A 4 -11.51 -6.52 10.46
N ASN A 5 -11.58 -7.39 9.44
CA ASN A 5 -10.51 -8.39 9.21
C ASN A 5 -9.31 -7.79 8.46
N LEU A 6 -9.54 -6.73 7.66
CA LEU A 6 -8.54 -6.21 6.75
C LEU A 6 -7.44 -5.44 7.46
N LYS A 7 -7.82 -4.60 8.42
CA LYS A 7 -6.86 -3.91 9.28
C LYS A 7 -6.00 -4.93 10.04
N ASP A 8 -6.61 -6.02 10.54
CA ASP A 8 -5.92 -7.10 11.25
C ASP A 8 -4.89 -7.84 10.38
N ILE A 9 -5.25 -8.16 9.12
CA ILE A 9 -4.33 -8.82 8.18
C ILE A 9 -3.14 -7.92 7.84
N VAL A 10 -3.42 -6.65 7.62
CA VAL A 10 -2.42 -5.67 7.24
C VAL A 10 -1.50 -5.41 8.43
N VAL A 11 -2.05 -5.30 9.63
CA VAL A 11 -1.31 -5.24 10.91
C VAL A 11 -0.42 -6.47 11.03
N ARG A 12 -0.96 -7.69 10.93
CA ARG A 12 -0.19 -8.93 11.08
C ARG A 12 0.93 -9.09 10.06
N GLN A 13 0.68 -8.75 8.79
CA GLN A 13 1.67 -8.93 7.72
C GLN A 13 2.69 -7.80 7.65
N LEU A 14 2.31 -6.58 8.03
CA LEU A 14 3.16 -5.40 7.84
C LEU A 14 3.76 -4.85 9.13
N GLU A 15 3.16 -5.01 10.32
CA GLU A 15 3.65 -4.36 11.55
C GLU A 15 5.10 -4.71 11.90
N SER A 16 5.59 -5.88 11.49
CA SER A 16 6.98 -6.25 11.71
C SER A 16 7.97 -5.38 10.93
N LYS A 17 7.56 -4.80 9.79
CA LYS A 17 8.46 -4.11 8.83
C LYS A 17 8.03 -2.69 8.47
N TYR A 18 6.75 -2.37 8.58
CA TYR A 18 6.16 -1.11 8.13
C TYR A 18 5.17 -0.55 9.14
N THR A 19 5.09 0.77 9.19
CA THR A 19 4.04 1.50 9.88
C THR A 19 3.13 2.12 8.83
N LEU A 20 1.89 1.67 8.74
CA LEU A 20 0.87 2.30 7.90
C LEU A 20 0.62 3.73 8.35
N GLN A 21 0.47 4.62 7.38
CA GLN A 21 0.09 6.00 7.59
C GLN A 21 -1.26 6.26 6.92
N GLU A 22 -1.27 7.12 5.90
CA GLU A 22 -2.49 7.59 5.25
C GLU A 22 -3.03 6.60 4.21
N LYS A 23 -4.36 6.51 4.14
CA LYS A 23 -5.06 5.81 3.05
C LYS A 23 -5.17 6.76 1.87
N VAL A 24 -4.49 6.47 0.78
CA VAL A 24 -4.41 7.36 -0.40
C VAL A 24 -5.33 6.93 -1.55
N PHE A 25 -5.79 5.68 -1.55
CA PHE A 25 -6.69 5.19 -2.57
C PHE A 25 -7.55 4.04 -2.06
N GLU A 26 -8.83 4.01 -2.44
CA GLU A 26 -9.74 2.92 -2.12
C GLU A 26 -10.61 2.56 -3.33
N ALA A 27 -10.64 1.28 -3.66
CA ALA A 27 -11.51 0.71 -4.66
C ALA A 27 -12.18 -0.55 -4.11
N LYS A 28 -13.17 -1.05 -4.86
CA LYS A 28 -13.96 -2.23 -4.47
C LYS A 28 -13.12 -3.45 -4.09
N ASN A 29 -11.97 -3.65 -4.75
CA ASN A 29 -11.15 -4.85 -4.64
C ASN A 29 -9.75 -4.60 -4.05
N PHE A 30 -9.40 -3.37 -3.71
CA PHE A 30 -8.09 -3.06 -3.11
C PHE A 30 -8.07 -1.67 -2.47
N THR A 31 -7.13 -1.45 -1.56
CA THR A 31 -6.84 -0.16 -0.96
C THR A 31 -5.33 0.07 -0.99
N VAL A 32 -4.89 1.31 -1.20
CA VAL A 32 -3.49 1.72 -1.13
C VAL A 32 -3.28 2.61 0.08
N TYR A 33 -2.24 2.31 0.85
CA TYR A 33 -1.78 3.13 1.96
C TYR A 33 -0.36 3.61 1.70
N ILE A 34 -0.01 4.75 2.27
CA ILE A 34 1.38 5.09 2.53
C ILE A 34 1.85 4.30 3.75
N ALA A 35 3.06 3.78 3.71
CA ALA A 35 3.71 3.20 4.87
C ALA A 35 5.17 3.62 4.95
N THR A 36 5.69 3.71 6.16
CA THR A 36 7.10 3.96 6.44
C THR A 36 7.77 2.67 6.88
N HIS A 37 8.99 2.40 6.41
CA HIS A 37 9.76 1.24 6.85
C HIS A 37 10.22 1.44 8.30
N ARG A 38 10.05 0.43 9.17
CA ARG A 38 10.46 0.52 10.59
C ARG A 38 11.97 0.36 10.77
N GLU A 39 12.59 -0.55 10.03
CA GLU A 39 14.00 -0.91 10.21
C GLU A 39 14.99 0.01 9.47
N ASN A 40 14.53 0.99 8.70
CA ASN A 40 15.44 1.86 7.95
C ASN A 40 15.21 3.32 8.30
N SER A 41 16.30 3.98 8.70
CA SER A 41 16.51 5.42 8.81
C SER A 41 16.35 6.17 7.46
N LEU A 42 15.70 5.57 6.48
CA LEU A 42 15.57 6.10 5.14
C LEU A 42 14.34 7.01 5.10
N ALA A 43 14.59 8.29 4.82
CA ALA A 43 13.59 9.35 4.70
C ALA A 43 12.75 9.23 3.42
N TYR A 44 12.16 8.06 3.15
CA TYR A 44 11.23 7.89 2.05
C TYR A 44 9.99 7.12 2.49
N ASN A 45 8.87 7.52 1.91
CA ASN A 45 7.60 6.83 2.04
C ASN A 45 7.56 5.66 1.04
N VAL A 46 6.85 4.59 1.40
CA VAL A 46 6.57 3.45 0.53
C VAL A 46 5.07 3.35 0.33
N LEU A 47 4.62 2.94 -0.87
CA LEU A 47 3.22 2.63 -1.10
C LEU A 47 2.94 1.15 -0.83
N VAL A 48 1.97 0.86 0.01
CA VAL A 48 1.53 -0.50 0.26
C VAL A 48 0.16 -0.70 -0.35
N LEU A 49 0.09 -1.57 -1.36
CA LEU A 49 -1.16 -2.02 -1.94
C LEU A 49 -1.69 -3.22 -1.15
N ILE A 50 -2.95 -3.16 -0.76
CA ILE A 50 -3.61 -4.28 -0.11
C ILE A 50 -4.75 -4.69 -1.02
N LYS A 51 -4.68 -5.92 -1.55
CA LYS A 51 -5.71 -6.47 -2.41
C LYS A 51 -6.75 -7.19 -1.55
N HIS A 52 -7.98 -6.72 -1.69
CA HIS A 52 -9.17 -7.27 -1.04
C HIS A 52 -9.87 -8.14 -2.07
N LEU A 53 -9.32 -9.33 -2.32
CA LEU A 53 -9.97 -10.26 -3.23
C LEU A 53 -11.25 -10.74 -2.56
N TYR A 54 -12.39 -10.25 -3.03
CA TYR A 54 -13.72 -10.52 -2.44
C TYR A 54 -14.06 -12.02 -2.37
N ASN A 55 -13.37 -12.84 -3.18
CA ASN A 55 -13.59 -14.28 -3.32
C ASN A 55 -12.36 -15.14 -2.92
N GLU A 56 -11.26 -14.54 -2.49
CA GLU A 56 -10.04 -15.28 -2.08
C GLU A 56 -9.54 -14.75 -0.73
N ASN A 57 -8.56 -15.42 -0.12
CA ASN A 57 -7.95 -14.89 1.09
C ASN A 57 -7.35 -13.51 0.77
N PRO A 58 -7.69 -12.46 1.55
CA PRO A 58 -7.14 -11.12 1.37
C PRO A 58 -5.62 -11.20 1.42
N SER A 59 -4.96 -10.53 0.47
CA SER A 59 -3.51 -10.60 0.29
C SER A 59 -2.90 -9.21 0.25
N VAL A 60 -1.79 -9.04 0.97
CA VAL A 60 -1.04 -7.80 0.98
C VAL A 60 0.04 -7.86 -0.09
N HIS A 61 0.10 -6.85 -0.94
CA HIS A 61 1.14 -6.71 -1.97
C HIS A 61 1.90 -5.42 -1.71
N ILE A 62 3.10 -5.53 -1.16
CA ILE A 62 3.93 -4.36 -0.88
C ILE A 62 4.54 -3.89 -2.20
N TRP A 63 4.23 -2.65 -2.59
CA TRP A 63 4.84 -2.04 -3.77
C TRP A 63 6.01 -1.16 -3.32
N HIS A 64 7.24 -1.65 -3.50
CA HIS A 64 8.45 -0.93 -3.07
C HIS A 64 8.78 0.26 -3.98
N LYS A 65 7.87 1.22 -4.10
CA LYS A 65 8.11 2.53 -4.72
C LYS A 65 8.56 3.51 -3.65
N LYS A 66 9.73 4.10 -3.84
CA LYS A 66 10.20 5.21 -3.02
C LYS A 66 9.44 6.47 -3.42
N ILE A 67 8.71 7.05 -2.48
CA ILE A 67 8.01 8.32 -2.64
C ILE A 67 8.65 9.35 -1.71
N SER A 68 8.82 10.57 -2.22
CA SER A 68 9.28 11.69 -1.40
C SER A 68 8.32 11.91 -0.23
N MET A 69 8.84 12.28 0.94
CA MET A 69 7.99 12.65 2.07
C MET A 69 7.16 13.91 1.78
N GLU A 70 7.59 14.73 0.82
CA GLU A 70 6.93 15.95 0.36
C GLU A 70 6.03 15.72 -0.86
N ALA A 71 5.87 14.47 -1.31
CA ALA A 71 5.05 14.16 -2.46
C ALA A 71 3.60 14.59 -2.20
N THR A 72 3.05 15.33 -3.15
CA THR A 72 1.66 15.79 -3.09
C THR A 72 0.70 14.63 -3.32
N GLU A 73 -0.53 14.78 -2.84
CA GLU A 73 -1.62 13.83 -3.10
C GLU A 73 -1.81 13.56 -4.60
N LEU A 74 -1.62 14.58 -5.45
CA LEU A 74 -1.70 14.45 -6.90
C LEU A 74 -0.60 13.56 -7.47
N GLU A 75 0.65 13.73 -7.03
CA GLU A 75 1.78 12.89 -7.46
C GLU A 75 1.59 11.44 -7.02
N ILE A 76 1.15 11.24 -5.77
CA ILE A 76 0.84 9.91 -5.24
C ILE A 76 -0.30 9.26 -6.03
N THR A 77 -1.38 10.00 -6.30
CA THR A 77 -2.53 9.51 -7.07
C THR A 77 -2.14 9.13 -8.48
N LYS A 78 -1.29 9.94 -9.14
CA LYS A 78 -0.77 9.65 -10.47
C LYS A 78 0.03 8.36 -10.48
N GLU A 79 0.98 8.21 -9.56
CA GLU A 79 1.81 7.00 -9.41
C GLU A 79 0.94 5.75 -9.16
N VAL A 80 -0.03 5.84 -8.24
CA VAL A 80 -0.99 4.75 -7.98
C VAL A 80 -1.78 4.40 -9.23
N THR A 81 -2.25 5.41 -9.98
CA THR A 81 -3.03 5.19 -11.21
C THR A 81 -2.20 4.50 -12.28
N GLU A 82 -0.95 4.93 -12.49
CA GLU A 82 -0.02 4.30 -13.45
C GLU A 82 0.33 2.86 -13.04
N ALA A 83 0.51 2.60 -11.74
CA ALA A 83 0.71 1.26 -11.22
C ALA A 83 -0.50 0.35 -11.44
N ILE A 84 -1.72 0.85 -11.21
CA ILE A 84 -2.96 0.11 -11.49
C ILE A 84 -3.07 -0.21 -12.98
N GLN A 85 -2.85 0.78 -13.85
CA GLN A 85 -2.96 0.63 -15.30
C GLN A 85 -1.91 -0.35 -15.86
N SER A 86 -0.72 -0.36 -15.29
CA SER A 86 0.34 -1.31 -15.64
C SER A 86 0.15 -2.69 -15.01
N GLY A 87 -0.92 -2.93 -14.25
CA GLY A 87 -1.20 -4.22 -13.61
C GLY A 87 -0.35 -4.50 -12.36
N PHE A 88 0.27 -3.47 -11.78
CA PHE A 88 1.23 -3.57 -10.67
C PHE A 88 2.39 -4.52 -10.99
N VAL A 89 2.91 -4.45 -12.22
CA VAL A 89 4.09 -5.23 -12.61
C VAL A 89 5.27 -4.74 -11.79
N ASN A 90 5.78 -5.61 -10.93
CA ASN A 90 7.02 -5.39 -10.21
C ASN A 90 8.14 -5.29 -11.26
N LYS A 91 8.55 -4.08 -11.62
CA LYS A 91 9.80 -3.90 -12.35
C LYS A 91 10.88 -3.89 -11.27
N GLU A 92 11.39 -5.09 -10.98
CA GLU A 92 12.72 -5.24 -10.35
C GLU A 92 13.77 -4.42 -11.10
#